data_AF-A0A126V4K3-F1
#
_entry.id   AF-A0A126V4K3-F1
#
_cell.length_a   1.000
_cell.length_b   1.000
_cell.length_c   1.000
_cell.angle_alpha   90.00
_cell.angle_beta   90.00
_cell.angle_gamma   90.00
#
_symmetry.space_group_name_H-M   'P 1'
#
loop_
_entity.id
_entity.type
_entity.pdbx_description
1 polymer ?
#
loop_
_entity_poly.entity_id
_entity_poly.type
_entity_poly.pdbx_seq_one_letter_code
_entity_poly.pdbx_strand_id
1 'polypeptide(L)'
;MFVKRSLATGVLLLFITAFASSVFAERASLFRVSTLPQSSGSLFELSSLTSGLDEPLSTASLFAGRRATSLFAPYSVKENKIEREVQLGKYALQATGIRHVIGQAEAGKKGYDAIQHGARIRPAKRPTDMTLAEIFDWIEQTPNQNHAIGRYQFIPATLQRLVDFLGVNERAVFSAEVQDQLADVLLVEAGLNAFSEGEIERHDFMHNMAKIWAGLPTSTGKSFYNGYAGNKATMTWAHFDREMAKIFPS
;
A
#
# COMPACT_ATOMS: atom_id res chain seq x y z
N MET A 1 -33.05 -68.59 9.23
CA MET A 1 -31.98 -67.81 8.58
C MET A 1 -32.38 -66.34 8.67
N PHE A 2 -31.71 -65.59 9.55
CA PHE A 2 -32.00 -64.20 9.89
C PHE A 2 -31.63 -63.27 8.73
N VAL A 3 -32.53 -62.39 8.30
CA VAL A 3 -32.14 -61.17 7.55
C VAL A 3 -32.93 -59.99 8.12
N LYS A 4 -32.23 -59.18 8.91
CA LYS A 4 -32.68 -57.87 9.39
C LYS A 4 -32.74 -56.89 8.21
N ARG A 5 -33.91 -56.28 7.99
CA ARG A 5 -34.05 -55.07 7.16
C ARG A 5 -33.81 -53.85 8.05
N SER A 6 -32.79 -53.06 7.74
CA SER A 6 -32.53 -51.77 8.39
C SER A 6 -33.07 -50.65 7.50
N LEU A 7 -33.98 -49.85 8.06
CA LEU A 7 -34.45 -48.60 7.46
C LEU A 7 -33.33 -47.56 7.56
N ALA A 8 -32.86 -47.04 6.44
CA ALA A 8 -32.09 -45.81 6.38
C ALA A 8 -33.02 -44.66 5.97
N THR A 9 -33.35 -43.82 6.94
CA THR A 9 -34.01 -42.52 6.78
C THR A 9 -33.08 -41.57 6.04
N GLY A 10 -33.40 -41.26 4.78
CA GLY A 10 -32.76 -40.20 4.01
C GLY A 10 -33.34 -38.84 4.37
N VAL A 11 -32.56 -37.98 5.02
CA VAL A 11 -32.88 -36.57 5.21
C VAL A 11 -32.46 -35.82 3.96
N LEU A 12 -33.45 -35.37 3.20
CA LEU A 12 -33.31 -34.47 2.05
C LEU A 12 -33.09 -33.04 2.56
N LEU A 13 -31.86 -32.54 2.49
CA LEU A 13 -31.55 -31.13 2.74
C LEU A 13 -31.49 -30.39 1.39
N LEU A 14 -32.55 -29.62 1.12
CA LEU A 14 -32.66 -28.66 0.04
C LEU A 14 -31.58 -27.58 0.20
N PHE A 15 -30.63 -27.50 -0.73
CA PHE A 15 -29.76 -26.34 -0.86
C PHE A 15 -30.48 -25.27 -1.68
N ILE A 16 -30.99 -24.24 -1.01
CA ILE A 16 -31.47 -23.01 -1.66
C ILE A 16 -30.22 -22.19 -2.03
N THR A 17 -29.90 -22.16 -3.32
CA THR A 17 -28.88 -21.26 -3.88
C THR A 17 -29.47 -19.86 -4.01
N ALA A 18 -29.17 -18.98 -3.07
CA ALA A 18 -29.41 -17.54 -3.22
C ALA A 18 -28.18 -16.89 -3.90
N PHE A 19 -28.38 -16.46 -5.14
CA PHE A 19 -27.48 -15.54 -5.85
C PHE A 19 -27.38 -14.23 -5.05
N ALA A 20 -26.19 -13.91 -4.57
CA ALA A 20 -25.87 -12.56 -4.11
C ALA A 20 -24.83 -11.97 -5.07
N SER A 21 -25.29 -11.04 -5.89
CA SER A 21 -24.51 -10.19 -6.77
C SER A 21 -23.35 -9.57 -6.00
N SER A 22 -22.12 -9.90 -6.38
CA SER A 22 -20.91 -9.30 -5.83
C SER A 22 -20.82 -7.84 -6.29
N VAL A 23 -21.26 -6.94 -5.41
CA VAL A 23 -20.97 -5.51 -5.48
C VAL A 23 -19.47 -5.35 -5.26
N PHE A 24 -18.76 -4.96 -6.32
CA PHE A 24 -17.36 -4.55 -6.24
C PHE A 24 -17.30 -3.26 -5.43
N ALA A 25 -16.77 -3.34 -4.22
CA ALA A 25 -16.42 -2.16 -3.45
C ALA A 25 -15.10 -1.60 -4.01
N GLU A 26 -15.22 -0.48 -4.72
CA GLU A 26 -14.12 0.38 -5.13
C GLU A 26 -13.31 0.75 -3.88
N ARG A 27 -12.01 0.42 -3.86
CA ARG A 27 -11.12 0.85 -2.78
C ARG A 27 -10.91 2.35 -2.94
N ALA A 28 -11.68 3.15 -2.21
CA ALA A 28 -11.51 4.60 -2.15
C ALA A 28 -10.10 4.92 -1.60
N SER A 29 -9.21 5.37 -2.49
CA SER A 29 -8.00 6.09 -2.13
C SER A 29 -8.38 7.28 -1.25
N LEU A 30 -7.82 7.35 -0.03
CA LEU A 30 -8.05 8.43 0.94
C LEU A 30 -7.34 9.75 0.59
N PHE A 31 -7.08 10.00 -0.70
CA PHE A 31 -6.58 11.28 -1.19
C PHE A 31 -7.45 11.74 -2.36
N ARG A 32 -8.70 12.11 -2.04
CA ARG A 32 -9.52 12.91 -2.92
C ARG A 32 -9.02 14.36 -2.81
N VAL A 33 -8.17 14.76 -3.75
CA VAL A 33 -7.90 16.18 -4.01
C VAL A 33 -9.23 16.84 -4.34
N SER A 34 -9.63 17.80 -3.51
CA SER A 34 -10.80 18.63 -3.73
C SER A 34 -10.68 19.32 -5.09
N THR A 35 -11.58 18.96 -6.01
CA THR A 35 -11.82 19.68 -7.26
C THR A 35 -12.28 21.10 -6.91
N LEU A 36 -11.45 22.09 -7.20
CA LEU A 36 -11.84 23.50 -7.22
C LEU A 36 -12.86 23.72 -8.35
N PRO A 37 -14.02 24.34 -8.10
CA PRO A 37 -14.84 24.87 -9.18
C PRO A 37 -14.19 26.14 -9.71
N GLN A 38 -13.84 26.10 -10.99
CA GLN A 38 -13.55 27.25 -11.83
C GLN A 38 -14.86 28.01 -12.07
N SER A 39 -15.11 29.09 -11.34
CA SER A 39 -16.13 30.06 -11.73
C SER A 39 -15.47 31.27 -12.36
N SER A 40 -15.47 31.28 -13.70
CA SER A 40 -15.36 32.48 -14.51
C SER A 40 -16.59 33.37 -14.22
N GLY A 41 -16.36 34.58 -13.72
CA GLY A 41 -17.43 35.52 -13.42
C GLY A 41 -16.88 36.89 -13.04
N SER A 42 -16.37 37.62 -14.04
CA SER A 42 -16.33 39.08 -13.99
C SER A 42 -17.75 39.61 -14.02
N LEU A 43 -18.07 40.64 -13.24
CA LEU A 43 -18.99 41.76 -13.58
C LEU A 43 -19.06 42.77 -12.39
N PHE A 44 -18.30 43.86 -12.57
CA PHE A 44 -18.59 45.28 -12.27
C PHE A 44 -19.12 45.80 -10.90
N GLU A 45 -18.38 46.81 -10.41
CA GLU A 45 -18.78 48.15 -9.85
C GLU A 45 -19.75 48.22 -8.65
N LEU A 46 -19.73 49.19 -7.72
CA LEU A 46 -19.31 50.59 -7.65
C LEU A 46 -19.26 50.90 -6.11
N SER A 47 -18.37 51.68 -5.50
CA SER A 47 -18.38 53.14 -5.50
C SER A 47 -17.41 53.64 -4.43
N SER A 48 -16.77 54.76 -4.77
CA SER A 48 -15.94 55.66 -3.97
C SER A 48 -16.46 56.03 -2.57
N LEU A 49 -15.53 56.26 -1.63
CA LEU A 49 -15.47 57.46 -0.77
C LEU A 49 -14.00 57.75 -0.38
N THR A 50 -13.46 58.85 -0.92
CA THR A 50 -12.69 59.95 -0.26
C THR A 50 -12.03 59.64 1.10
N SER A 51 -10.80 59.98 1.49
CA SER A 51 -9.82 61.03 1.14
C SER A 51 -8.49 60.67 1.80
N GLY A 52 -7.38 61.25 1.32
CA GLY A 52 -6.00 60.86 1.65
C GLY A 52 -5.48 61.14 3.06
N LEU A 53 -4.25 60.69 3.30
CA LEU A 53 -3.11 61.36 3.95
C LEU A 53 -1.87 60.41 3.88
N ASP A 54 -0.69 61.02 3.82
CA ASP A 54 0.65 60.44 3.61
C ASP A 54 1.06 59.31 4.58
N GLU A 55 1.89 58.36 4.07
CA GLU A 55 3.05 57.67 4.70
C GLU A 55 3.46 56.44 3.85
N PRO A 56 4.75 56.22 3.52
CA PRO A 56 5.18 54.98 2.89
C PRO A 56 5.28 53.88 3.96
N LEU A 57 4.18 53.17 4.20
CA LEU A 57 4.22 51.96 5.02
C LEU A 57 5.06 50.90 4.29
N SER A 58 6.27 50.72 4.82
CA SER A 58 7.11 49.54 4.69
C SER A 58 6.26 48.27 4.78
N THR A 59 5.85 47.75 3.63
CA THR A 59 5.42 46.36 3.50
C THR A 59 6.66 45.52 3.63
N ALA A 60 7.02 45.22 4.89
CA ALA A 60 7.97 44.18 5.21
C ALA A 60 7.46 42.88 4.58
N SER A 61 7.93 42.60 3.37
CA SER A 61 7.69 41.36 2.67
C SER A 61 8.32 40.26 3.52
N LEU A 62 7.49 39.51 4.25
CA LEU A 62 7.84 38.32 5.03
C LEU A 62 8.35 37.15 4.16
N PHE A 63 8.67 37.41 2.89
CA PHE A 63 9.15 36.46 1.90
C PHE A 63 10.60 36.68 1.47
N ALA A 64 11.25 37.76 1.90
CA ALA A 64 12.66 37.99 1.64
C ALA A 64 13.52 37.26 2.69
N GLY A 65 13.79 35.96 2.51
CA GLY A 65 14.85 35.31 3.30
C GLY A 65 14.90 33.80 3.41
N ARG A 66 13.87 33.02 3.04
CA ARG A 66 13.95 31.55 3.10
C ARG A 66 14.35 30.96 1.74
N ARG A 67 15.66 30.86 1.50
CA ARG A 67 16.18 29.86 0.56
C ARG A 67 15.93 28.48 1.18
N ALA A 68 15.30 27.60 0.40
CA ALA A 68 14.95 26.21 0.71
C ALA A 68 13.71 26.01 1.61
N THR A 69 12.53 26.20 1.02
CA THR A 69 11.33 25.32 1.07
C THR A 69 10.10 26.15 0.72
N SER A 70 9.94 26.48 -0.57
CA SER A 70 8.64 26.94 -1.05
C SER A 70 7.65 25.78 -0.92
N LEU A 71 6.46 26.02 -0.37
CA LEU A 71 5.32 25.09 -0.36
C LEU A 71 4.87 24.64 -1.76
N PHE A 72 5.47 25.22 -2.81
CA PHE A 72 5.26 24.93 -4.23
C PHE A 72 6.54 24.50 -4.94
N ALA A 73 7.60 24.12 -4.22
CA ALA A 73 8.79 23.58 -4.85
C ALA A 73 8.42 22.29 -5.61
N PRO A 74 8.78 22.14 -6.90
CA PRO A 74 8.47 20.95 -7.66
C PRO A 74 9.05 19.72 -6.96
N TYR A 75 8.25 18.66 -6.86
CA TYR A 75 8.64 17.38 -6.27
C TYR A 75 9.85 16.80 -7.01
N SER A 76 11.06 16.99 -6.47
CA SER A 76 12.28 16.50 -7.11
C SER A 76 12.48 15.03 -6.77
N VAL A 77 12.23 14.16 -7.76
CA VAL A 77 12.42 12.71 -7.64
C VAL A 77 13.89 12.36 -7.31
N LYS A 78 14.86 13.17 -7.78
CA LYS A 78 16.29 12.93 -7.58
C LYS A 78 16.75 13.17 -6.14
N GLU A 79 16.34 14.27 -5.52
CA GLU A 79 16.68 14.58 -4.13
C GLU A 79 16.07 13.54 -3.18
N ASN A 80 14.80 13.19 -3.40
CA ASN A 80 14.14 12.13 -2.64
C ASN A 80 14.79 10.76 -2.83
N LYS A 81 15.31 10.44 -4.02
CA LYS A 81 16.00 9.17 -4.27
C LYS A 81 17.29 9.07 -3.44
N ILE A 82 18.10 10.15 -3.43
CA ILE A 82 19.36 10.19 -2.69
C ILE A 82 19.09 10.10 -1.18
N GLU A 83 18.15 10.89 -0.65
CA GLU A 83 17.78 10.83 0.77
C GLU A 83 17.26 9.45 1.15
N ARG A 84 16.44 8.80 0.29
CA ARG A 84 15.95 7.44 0.50
C ARG A 84 17.07 6.40 0.47
N GLU A 85 17.97 6.45 -0.51
CA GLU A 85 19.11 5.52 -0.59
C GLU A 85 20.01 5.66 0.66
N VAL A 86 20.22 6.88 1.15
CA VAL A 86 20.97 7.15 2.38
C VAL A 86 20.23 6.64 3.62
N GLN A 87 18.91 6.87 3.73
CA GLN A 87 18.10 6.40 4.86
C GLN A 87 17.96 4.87 4.90
N LEU A 88 17.69 4.23 3.76
CA LEU A 88 17.65 2.77 3.65
C LEU A 88 19.02 2.14 3.90
N GLY A 89 20.11 2.79 3.48
CA GLY A 89 21.48 2.35 3.80
C GLY A 89 21.75 2.28 5.30
N LYS A 90 21.20 3.22 6.08
CA LYS A 90 21.30 3.24 7.55
C LYS A 90 20.57 2.06 8.21
N TYR A 91 19.55 1.51 7.57
CA TYR A 91 18.71 0.42 8.10
C TYR A 91 18.73 -0.83 7.23
N ALA A 92 19.75 -1.04 6.39
CA ALA A 92 19.73 -2.11 5.38
C ALA A 92 19.55 -3.52 5.96
N LEU A 93 20.17 -3.79 7.13
CA LEU A 93 20.01 -5.06 7.84
C LEU A 93 18.60 -5.20 8.44
N GLN A 94 18.08 -4.13 9.03
CA GLN A 94 16.73 -4.10 9.60
C GLN A 94 15.65 -4.21 8.52
N ALA A 95 15.82 -3.51 7.40
CA ALA A 95 14.96 -3.60 6.22
C ALA A 95 14.92 -5.03 5.69
N THR A 96 16.07 -5.71 5.61
CA THR A 96 16.13 -7.13 5.23
C THR A 96 15.32 -8.02 6.18
N GLY A 97 15.46 -7.80 7.49
CA GLY A 97 14.69 -8.50 8.51
C GLY A 97 13.18 -8.25 8.40
N ILE A 98 12.77 -6.98 8.26
CA ILE A 98 11.36 -6.62 8.13
C ILE A 98 10.75 -7.22 6.85
N ARG A 99 11.46 -7.10 5.72
CA ARG A 99 11.05 -7.71 4.45
C ARG A 99 10.88 -9.23 4.59
N HIS A 100 11.73 -9.88 5.39
CA HIS A 100 11.57 -11.30 5.72
C HIS A 100 10.25 -11.60 6.42
N VAL A 101 9.91 -10.84 7.45
CA VAL A 101 8.63 -10.97 8.18
C VAL A 101 7.44 -10.76 7.25
N ILE A 102 7.47 -9.73 6.40
CA ILE A 102 6.40 -9.47 5.43
C ILE A 102 6.27 -10.62 4.43
N GLY A 103 7.38 -11.06 3.84
CA GLY A 103 7.37 -12.15 2.87
C GLY A 103 6.86 -13.47 3.44
N GLN A 104 7.15 -13.77 4.71
CA GLN A 104 6.57 -14.92 5.42
C GLN A 104 5.04 -14.78 5.55
N ALA A 105 4.55 -13.58 5.87
CA ALA A 105 3.13 -13.32 6.03
C ALA A 105 2.36 -13.41 4.70
N GLU A 106 2.91 -12.82 3.64
CA GLU A 106 2.18 -12.56 2.40
C GLU A 106 2.37 -13.66 1.34
N ALA A 107 3.57 -14.21 1.23
CA ALA A 107 3.95 -15.06 0.10
C ALA A 107 4.33 -16.50 0.49
N GLY A 108 4.64 -16.73 1.77
CA GLY A 108 5.09 -18.04 2.27
C GLY A 108 6.24 -18.60 1.42
N LYS A 109 6.11 -19.87 0.99
CA LYS A 109 7.14 -20.57 0.19
C LYS A 109 7.32 -20.04 -1.23
N LYS A 110 6.34 -19.32 -1.79
CA LYS A 110 6.43 -18.82 -3.17
C LYS A 110 7.32 -17.58 -3.29
N GLY A 111 7.51 -16.85 -2.19
CA GLY A 111 8.39 -15.68 -2.14
C GLY A 111 8.09 -14.68 -3.27
N TYR A 112 9.15 -14.26 -3.98
CA TYR A 112 9.08 -13.30 -5.08
C TYR A 112 8.21 -13.72 -6.27
N ASP A 113 7.91 -15.01 -6.39
CA ASP A 113 7.04 -15.55 -7.44
C ASP A 113 5.59 -15.79 -6.96
N ALA A 114 5.21 -15.24 -5.80
CA ALA A 114 3.87 -15.39 -5.28
C ALA A 114 2.82 -14.69 -6.16
N ILE A 115 1.72 -15.40 -6.39
CA ILE A 115 0.53 -14.90 -7.05
C ILE A 115 -0.65 -15.29 -6.16
N GLN A 116 -1.53 -14.34 -5.93
CA GLN A 116 -2.71 -14.50 -5.10
C GLN A 116 -3.53 -15.73 -5.55
N HIS A 117 -3.95 -16.55 -4.59
CA HIS A 117 -4.52 -17.86 -4.88
C HIS A 117 -5.87 -17.83 -5.62
N GLY A 118 -6.64 -16.77 -5.45
CA GLY A 118 -7.89 -16.46 -6.14
C GLY A 118 -7.72 -15.77 -7.49
N ALA A 119 -6.50 -15.62 -8.02
CA ALA A 119 -6.30 -15.31 -9.44
C ALA A 119 -6.73 -16.52 -10.29
N ARG A 120 -7.76 -16.35 -11.11
CA ARG A 120 -8.33 -17.42 -11.94
C ARG A 120 -7.47 -17.69 -13.18
N ILE A 121 -6.94 -16.64 -13.78
CA ILE A 121 -6.03 -16.69 -14.92
C ILE A 121 -4.66 -16.20 -14.44
N ARG A 122 -3.68 -17.09 -14.43
CA ARG A 122 -2.29 -16.77 -14.05
C ARG A 122 -1.50 -16.29 -15.26
N PRO A 123 -0.48 -15.45 -15.06
CA PRO A 123 0.45 -15.08 -16.12
C PRO A 123 1.21 -16.32 -16.62
N ALA A 124 1.68 -16.25 -17.87
CA ALA A 124 2.42 -17.34 -18.50
C ALA A 124 3.84 -17.53 -17.91
N LYS A 125 4.41 -16.47 -17.36
CA LYS A 125 5.73 -16.44 -16.74
C LYS A 125 5.62 -16.33 -15.23
N ARG A 126 6.69 -16.68 -14.52
CA ARG A 126 6.79 -16.39 -13.09
C ARG A 126 6.97 -14.88 -12.90
N PRO A 127 6.48 -14.28 -11.81
CA PRO A 127 6.63 -12.84 -11.56
C PRO A 127 8.05 -12.32 -11.72
N THR A 128 9.07 -13.05 -11.24
CA THR A 128 10.48 -12.62 -11.37
C THR A 128 11.06 -12.72 -12.78
N ASP A 129 10.36 -13.37 -13.71
CA ASP A 129 10.74 -13.47 -15.12
C ASP A 129 9.93 -12.50 -16.01
N MET A 130 9.02 -11.72 -15.44
CA MET A 130 8.17 -10.76 -16.15
C MET A 130 8.77 -9.36 -16.08
N THR A 131 8.59 -8.59 -17.15
CA THR A 131 8.70 -7.14 -17.07
C THR A 131 7.48 -6.53 -16.38
N LEU A 132 7.61 -5.31 -15.84
CA LEU A 132 6.46 -4.59 -15.29
C LEU A 132 5.37 -4.38 -16.35
N ALA A 133 5.74 -4.09 -17.61
CA ALA A 133 4.82 -4.01 -18.74
C ALA A 133 4.02 -5.31 -18.92
N GLU A 134 4.68 -6.47 -18.91
CA GLU A 134 3.98 -7.76 -19.02
C GLU A 134 3.04 -8.03 -17.83
N ILE A 135 3.36 -7.51 -16.64
CA ILE A 135 2.47 -7.60 -15.48
C ILE A 135 1.24 -6.73 -15.69
N PHE A 136 1.41 -5.48 -16.16
CA PHE A 136 0.29 -4.59 -16.44
C PHE A 136 -0.59 -5.12 -17.58
N ASP A 137 0.01 -5.67 -18.64
CA ASP A 137 -0.71 -6.36 -19.72
C ASP A 137 -1.53 -7.54 -19.19
N TRP A 138 -0.96 -8.37 -18.31
CA TRP A 138 -1.68 -9.47 -17.65
C TRP A 138 -2.87 -8.94 -16.84
N ILE A 139 -2.70 -7.85 -16.10
CA ILE A 139 -3.76 -7.23 -15.31
C ILE A 139 -4.90 -6.76 -16.23
N GLU A 140 -4.59 -6.05 -17.30
CA GLU A 140 -5.56 -5.50 -18.25
C GLU A 140 -6.33 -6.61 -18.99
N GLN A 141 -5.63 -7.66 -19.44
CA GLN A 141 -6.23 -8.77 -20.19
C GLN A 141 -7.09 -9.69 -19.32
N THR A 142 -7.01 -9.57 -17.99
CA THR A 142 -7.74 -10.43 -17.06
C THR A 142 -8.57 -9.61 -16.06
N PRO A 143 -9.56 -8.82 -16.51
CA PRO A 143 -10.34 -7.98 -15.61
C PRO A 143 -11.18 -8.83 -14.62
N ASN A 144 -11.58 -8.21 -13.50
CA ASN A 144 -12.46 -8.79 -12.49
C ASN A 144 -11.91 -10.03 -11.75
N GLN A 145 -10.59 -10.07 -11.51
CA GLN A 145 -9.96 -11.06 -10.62
C GLN A 145 -9.01 -10.41 -9.61
N ASN A 146 -8.43 -11.21 -8.73
CA ASN A 146 -7.36 -10.76 -7.84
C ASN A 146 -6.02 -10.78 -8.57
N HIS A 147 -5.28 -9.68 -8.48
CA HIS A 147 -3.97 -9.54 -9.12
C HIS A 147 -2.83 -9.26 -8.14
N ALA A 148 -3.00 -9.57 -6.86
CA ALA A 148 -1.91 -9.39 -5.91
C ALA A 148 -0.72 -10.30 -6.29
N ILE A 149 0.45 -9.69 -6.45
CA ILE A 149 1.62 -10.33 -7.06
C ILE A 149 2.91 -10.03 -6.28
N GLY A 150 3.86 -10.95 -6.35
CA GLY A 150 5.18 -10.82 -5.74
C GLY A 150 5.20 -11.13 -4.25
N ARG A 151 6.41 -11.07 -3.69
CA ARG A 151 6.70 -11.38 -2.28
C ARG A 151 5.90 -10.55 -1.29
N TYR A 152 5.55 -9.33 -1.70
CA TYR A 152 4.86 -8.34 -0.89
C TYR A 152 3.40 -8.14 -1.30
N GLN A 153 2.86 -9.01 -2.18
CA GLN A 153 1.46 -9.03 -2.62
C GLN A 153 0.93 -7.67 -3.09
N PHE A 154 1.66 -7.01 -4.00
CA PHE A 154 1.27 -5.71 -4.55
C PHE A 154 -0.03 -5.83 -5.36
N ILE A 155 -1.03 -5.01 -5.03
CA ILE A 155 -2.25 -4.85 -5.83
C ILE A 155 -2.03 -3.85 -6.98
N PRO A 156 -2.80 -3.91 -8.09
CA PRO A 156 -2.53 -3.13 -9.31
C PRO A 156 -2.31 -1.63 -9.08
N ALA A 157 -3.24 -0.97 -8.37
CA ALA A 157 -3.15 0.47 -8.12
C ALA A 157 -1.91 0.85 -7.29
N THR A 158 -1.54 0.01 -6.32
CA THR A 158 -0.33 0.22 -5.51
C THR A 158 0.92 0.00 -6.34
N LEU A 159 0.96 -1.06 -7.16
CA LEU A 159 2.11 -1.36 -8.02
C LEU A 159 2.37 -0.20 -8.99
N GLN A 160 1.34 0.27 -9.70
CA GLN A 160 1.45 1.40 -10.62
C GLN A 160 2.01 2.64 -9.91
N ARG A 161 1.39 3.03 -8.79
CA ARG A 161 1.82 4.19 -8.00
C ARG A 161 3.30 4.10 -7.60
N LEU A 162 3.75 2.93 -7.16
CA LEU A 162 5.12 2.74 -6.70
C LEU A 162 6.12 2.76 -7.86
N VAL A 163 5.77 2.16 -9.01
CA VAL A 163 6.57 2.20 -10.23
C VAL A 163 6.75 3.63 -10.73
N ASP A 164 5.65 4.40 -10.79
CA ASP A 164 5.66 5.82 -11.18
C ASP A 164 6.51 6.65 -10.21
N PHE A 165 6.31 6.42 -8.91
CA PHE A 165 6.99 7.14 -7.84
C PHE A 165 8.52 6.91 -7.83
N LEU A 166 8.97 5.71 -8.17
CA LEU A 166 10.38 5.36 -8.29
C LEU A 166 10.95 5.66 -9.68
N GLY A 167 10.11 5.96 -10.67
CA GLY A 167 10.51 6.13 -12.07
C GLY A 167 11.11 4.85 -12.66
N VAL A 168 10.63 3.68 -12.22
CA VAL A 168 11.09 2.40 -12.76
C VAL A 168 10.55 2.25 -14.19
N ASN A 169 11.43 1.95 -15.13
CA ASN A 169 11.01 1.73 -16.50
C ASN A 169 10.10 0.49 -16.59
N GLU A 170 8.99 0.54 -17.30
CA GLU A 170 8.07 -0.60 -17.43
C GLU A 170 8.73 -1.83 -18.11
N ARG A 171 9.80 -1.64 -18.87
CA ARG A 171 10.60 -2.73 -19.44
C ARG A 171 11.54 -3.39 -18.43
N ALA A 172 11.66 -2.83 -17.23
CA ALA A 172 12.43 -3.45 -16.17
C ALA A 172 11.78 -4.76 -15.74
N VAL A 173 12.61 -5.77 -15.51
CA VAL A 173 12.17 -7.05 -14.95
C VAL A 173 11.73 -6.83 -13.50
N PHE A 174 10.61 -7.44 -13.11
CA PHE A 174 10.06 -7.43 -11.76
C PHE A 174 10.84 -8.35 -10.82
N SER A 175 12.15 -8.13 -10.78
CA SER A 175 13.13 -8.92 -10.03
C SER A 175 12.93 -8.79 -8.52
N ALA A 176 13.65 -9.62 -7.76
CA ALA A 176 13.63 -9.54 -6.30
C ALA A 176 14.04 -8.15 -5.80
N GLU A 177 15.03 -7.52 -6.45
CA GLU A 177 15.53 -6.20 -6.11
C GLU A 177 14.49 -5.10 -6.38
N VAL A 178 13.79 -5.18 -7.52
CA VAL A 178 12.70 -4.23 -7.83
C VAL A 178 11.57 -4.40 -6.82
N GLN A 179 11.18 -5.62 -6.49
CA GLN A 179 10.16 -5.88 -5.47
C GLN A 179 10.57 -5.34 -4.10
N ASP A 180 11.83 -5.51 -3.70
CA ASP A 180 12.36 -4.98 -2.46
C ASP A 180 12.33 -3.46 -2.41
N GLN A 181 12.75 -2.78 -3.50
CA GLN A 181 12.72 -1.32 -3.60
C GLN A 181 11.29 -0.77 -3.50
N LEU A 182 10.32 -1.44 -4.12
CA LEU A 182 8.90 -1.07 -4.03
C LEU A 182 8.39 -1.26 -2.59
N ALA A 183 8.78 -2.35 -1.92
CA ALA A 183 8.39 -2.61 -0.52
C ALA A 183 9.01 -1.61 0.46
N ASP A 184 10.23 -1.14 0.19
CA ASP A 184 10.89 -0.13 1.02
C ASP A 184 10.14 1.19 1.05
N VAL A 185 9.58 1.61 -0.08
CA VAL A 185 8.70 2.79 -0.13
C VAL A 185 7.50 2.60 0.80
N LEU A 186 6.88 1.41 0.79
CA LEU A 186 5.77 1.10 1.69
C LEU A 186 6.19 1.04 3.16
N LEU A 187 7.41 0.62 3.47
CA LEU A 187 7.94 0.64 4.84
C LEU A 187 8.13 2.06 5.36
N VAL A 188 8.65 2.96 4.52
CA VAL A 188 8.74 4.38 4.85
C VAL A 188 7.34 4.96 5.08
N GLU A 189 6.37 4.63 4.23
CA GLU A 189 4.95 5.01 4.40
C GLU A 189 4.32 4.44 5.68
N ALA A 190 4.75 3.25 6.12
CA ALA A 190 4.31 2.67 7.40
C ALA A 190 4.90 3.38 8.63
N GLY A 191 5.90 4.26 8.44
CA GLY A 191 6.54 5.01 9.51
C GLY A 191 7.91 4.47 9.93
N LEU A 192 8.64 3.76 9.07
CA LEU A 192 9.97 3.23 9.40
C LEU A 192 10.93 4.31 9.91
N ASN A 193 10.91 5.50 9.30
CA ASN A 193 11.78 6.60 9.71
C ASN A 193 11.41 7.13 11.10
N ALA A 194 10.13 7.45 11.30
CA ALA A 194 9.60 7.90 12.59
C ALA A 194 9.89 6.88 13.71
N PHE A 195 9.73 5.58 13.42
CA PHE A 195 10.05 4.53 14.38
C PHE A 195 11.55 4.50 14.71
N SER A 196 12.39 4.59 13.68
CA SER A 196 13.85 4.56 13.86
C SER A 196 14.41 5.80 14.56
N GLU A 197 13.67 6.91 14.53
CA GLU A 197 13.97 8.16 15.24
C GLU A 197 13.35 8.18 16.65
N GLY A 198 12.58 7.15 17.03
CA GLY A 198 11.91 7.07 18.34
C GLY A 198 10.68 7.95 18.47
N GLU A 199 10.14 8.45 17.36
CA GLU A 199 8.93 9.28 17.33
C GLU A 199 7.65 8.45 17.50
N ILE A 200 7.68 7.18 17.07
CA ILE A 200 6.59 6.22 17.28
C ILE A 200 7.13 4.96 17.95
N GLU A 201 6.29 4.31 18.75
CA GLU A 201 6.64 3.06 19.41
C GLU A 201 6.62 1.88 18.42
N ARG A 202 7.35 0.81 18.75
CA ARG A 202 7.44 -0.40 17.90
C ARG A 202 6.07 -1.00 17.57
N HIS A 203 5.16 -1.01 18.55
CA HIS A 203 3.81 -1.55 18.35
C HIS A 203 2.94 -0.65 17.46
N ASP A 204 3.15 0.66 17.45
CA ASP A 204 2.47 1.59 16.54
C ASP A 204 2.96 1.38 15.10
N PHE A 205 4.29 1.24 14.92
CA PHE A 205 4.86 0.88 13.63
C PHE A 205 4.31 -0.45 13.11
N MET A 206 4.27 -1.49 13.95
CA MET A 206 3.67 -2.78 13.60
C MET A 206 2.18 -2.67 13.22
N HIS A 207 1.42 -1.83 13.93
CA HIS A 207 0.02 -1.58 13.59
C HIS A 207 -0.12 -0.89 12.23
N ASN A 208 0.75 0.07 11.90
CA ASN A 208 0.77 0.72 10.59
C ASN A 208 1.15 -0.26 9.48
N MET A 209 2.11 -1.16 9.71
CA MET A 209 2.43 -2.23 8.76
C MET A 209 1.20 -3.13 8.48
N ALA A 210 0.42 -3.48 9.50
CA ALA A 210 -0.79 -4.29 9.33
C ALA A 210 -1.90 -3.60 8.51
N LYS A 211 -1.84 -2.26 8.34
CA LYS A 211 -2.72 -1.52 7.43
C LYS A 211 -2.28 -1.59 5.96
N ILE A 212 -1.07 -2.07 5.68
CA ILE A 212 -0.55 -2.23 4.31
C ILE A 212 -0.63 -3.71 3.90
N TRP A 213 -0.17 -4.61 4.78
CA TRP A 213 -0.05 -6.04 4.51
C TRP A 213 -1.10 -6.84 5.27
N ALA A 214 -2.03 -7.43 4.54
CA ALA A 214 -3.20 -8.10 5.10
C ALA A 214 -2.86 -9.38 5.88
N GLY A 215 -1.74 -10.03 5.57
CA GLY A 215 -1.22 -11.19 6.28
C GLY A 215 -0.66 -10.86 7.66
N LEU A 216 -0.32 -9.59 7.93
CA LEU A 216 0.15 -9.17 9.24
C LEU A 216 -1.02 -9.01 10.25
N PRO A 217 -0.86 -9.49 11.50
CA PRO A 217 -1.85 -9.33 12.54
C PRO A 217 -1.78 -7.94 13.18
N THR A 218 -2.94 -7.43 13.61
CA THR A 218 -3.06 -6.36 14.60
C THR A 218 -2.87 -6.92 16.02
N SER A 219 -2.86 -6.05 17.04
CA SER A 219 -2.80 -6.45 18.46
C SER A 219 -3.92 -7.40 18.89
N THR A 220 -5.04 -7.43 18.16
CA THR A 220 -6.14 -8.38 18.38
C THR A 220 -5.86 -9.79 17.82
N GLY A 221 -4.74 -9.98 17.13
CA GLY A 221 -4.39 -11.20 16.40
C GLY A 221 -5.07 -11.35 15.03
N LYS A 222 -5.99 -10.46 14.67
CA LYS A 222 -6.68 -10.45 13.37
C LYS A 222 -5.99 -9.53 12.38
N SER A 223 -6.14 -9.82 11.08
CA SER A 223 -5.79 -8.87 10.01
C SER A 223 -6.57 -7.57 10.20
N PHE A 224 -5.96 -6.43 9.84
CA PHE A 224 -6.67 -5.16 9.74
C PHE A 224 -7.87 -5.27 8.78
N TYR A 225 -7.77 -6.12 7.76
CA TYR A 225 -8.79 -6.37 6.76
C TYR A 225 -9.68 -7.59 7.06
N ASN A 226 -9.72 -8.06 8.31
CA ASN A 226 -10.55 -9.21 8.67
C ASN A 226 -12.03 -8.98 8.31
N GLY A 227 -12.61 -9.91 7.55
CA GLY A 227 -14.00 -9.81 7.06
C GLY A 227 -14.14 -9.17 5.67
N TYR A 228 -13.06 -8.62 5.12
CA TYR A 228 -13.04 -8.07 3.76
C TYR A 228 -12.34 -9.03 2.81
N ALA A 229 -13.02 -9.44 1.74
CA ALA A 229 -12.46 -10.26 0.65
C ALA A 229 -11.70 -11.53 1.11
N GLY A 230 -12.11 -12.14 2.24
CA GLY A 230 -11.48 -13.34 2.79
C GLY A 230 -10.09 -13.12 3.42
N ASN A 231 -9.69 -11.86 3.65
CA ASN A 231 -8.39 -11.56 4.27
C ASN A 231 -8.33 -12.06 5.72
N LYS A 232 -7.18 -12.62 6.07
CA LYS A 232 -6.87 -13.15 7.40
C LYS A 232 -5.38 -13.01 7.68
N ALA A 233 -5.03 -12.82 8.96
CA ALA A 233 -3.65 -12.85 9.36
C ALA A 233 -3.10 -14.27 9.17
N THR A 234 -1.89 -14.38 8.66
CA THR A 234 -1.20 -15.64 8.38
C THR A 234 -0.17 -15.99 9.45
N MET A 235 0.11 -15.05 10.34
CA MET A 235 0.93 -15.24 11.56
C MET A 235 0.23 -14.68 12.80
N THR A 236 0.68 -15.12 13.98
CA THR A 236 0.16 -14.63 15.26
C THR A 236 0.82 -13.32 15.68
N TRP A 237 0.10 -12.50 16.46
CA TRP A 237 0.67 -11.27 17.04
C TRP A 237 1.95 -11.55 17.82
N ALA A 238 1.97 -12.58 18.66
CA ALA A 238 3.16 -12.96 19.43
C ALA A 238 4.35 -13.40 18.57
N HIS A 239 4.11 -14.01 17.40
CA HIS A 239 5.19 -14.28 16.45
C HIS A 239 5.71 -12.98 15.84
N PHE A 240 4.82 -12.13 15.35
CA PHE A 240 5.17 -10.87 14.72
C PHE A 240 5.97 -9.96 15.68
N ASP A 241 5.47 -9.78 16.90
CA ASP A 241 6.09 -9.00 17.97
C ASP A 241 7.52 -9.49 18.28
N ARG A 242 7.69 -10.81 18.41
CA ARG A 242 8.99 -11.42 18.67
C ARG A 242 9.97 -11.19 17.52
N GLU A 243 9.55 -11.37 16.27
CA GLU A 243 10.47 -11.14 15.14
C GLU A 243 10.86 -9.67 15.03
N MET A 244 9.92 -8.74 15.27
CA MET A 244 10.22 -7.30 15.29
C MET A 244 11.19 -6.93 16.43
N ALA A 245 11.04 -7.53 17.61
CA ALA A 245 11.98 -7.31 18.72
C ALA A 245 13.40 -7.84 18.45
N LYS A 246 13.55 -8.89 17.62
CA LYS A 246 14.88 -9.35 17.18
C LYS A 246 15.55 -8.39 16.20
N ILE A 247 14.75 -7.77 15.33
CA ILE A 247 15.24 -6.83 14.31
C ILE A 247 15.66 -5.51 14.99
N PHE A 248 14.92 -5.09 16.01
CA PHE A 248 15.15 -3.87 16.77
C PHE A 248 15.31 -4.20 18.27
N PRO A 249 16.48 -4.73 18.67
CA PRO A 249 16.78 -4.93 20.08
C PRO A 249 16.86 -3.57 20.78
N SER A 250 16.17 -3.45 21.92
CA SER A 250 16.22 -2.29 22.80
C SER A 250 17.59 -2.08 23.46
#